data_AF-A0A2R6N7Z9-F1
#
_entry.id   AF-A0A2R6N7Z9-F1
#
_cell.length_a   1.000
_cell.length_b   1.000
_cell.length_c   1.000
_cell.angle_alpha   90.00
_cell.angle_beta   90.00
_cell.angle_gamma   90.00
#
_symmetry.space_group_name_H-M   'P 1'
#
loop_
_entity.id
_entity.type
_entity.pdbx_description
1 polymer ?
#
loop_
_entity_poly.entity_id
_entity_poly.type
_entity_poly.pdbx_seq_one_letter_code
_entity_poly.pdbx_strand_id
1 'polypeptide(L)'
;MAVPESIDADPDDLAHAVGLYALGEVNEGRAAEIAGVTRWQMRDILTAAGLELRLGPRSEEDLRQEVASALGRDSDDLVLEVDREPTKNDGE
;
A
#
# COMPACT_ATOMS: atom_id res chain seq x y z
N MET A 1 -18.05 -11.39 -11.87
CA MET A 1 -17.14 -11.07 -10.75
C MET A 1 -17.99 -11.08 -9.50
N ALA A 2 -17.77 -12.03 -8.59
CA ALA A 2 -18.57 -12.12 -7.39
C ALA A 2 -18.14 -10.97 -6.46
N VAL A 3 -19.11 -10.14 -6.05
CA VAL A 3 -18.90 -9.19 -4.96
C VAL A 3 -18.60 -10.05 -3.72
N PRO A 4 -17.51 -9.79 -2.98
CA PRO A 4 -17.21 -10.57 -1.79
C PRO A 4 -18.42 -10.55 -0.83
N GLU A 5 -18.67 -11.66 -0.14
CA GLU A 5 -19.60 -11.71 0.98
C GLU A 5 -19.37 -10.50 1.88
N SER A 6 -20.46 -9.94 2.41
CA SER A 6 -20.51 -8.71 3.20
C SER A 6 -19.24 -8.51 4.01
N ILE A 7 -18.47 -7.48 3.65
CA ILE A 7 -17.27 -7.13 4.39
C ILE A 7 -17.73 -6.57 5.74
N ASP A 8 -17.32 -7.21 6.84
CA ASP A 8 -17.62 -6.79 8.22
C ASP A 8 -16.86 -5.50 8.65
N ALA A 9 -16.55 -4.63 7.68
CA ALA A 9 -15.89 -3.35 7.91
C ALA A 9 -16.93 -2.27 8.25
N ASP A 10 -16.55 -1.36 9.14
CA ASP A 10 -17.31 -0.12 9.32
C ASP A 10 -17.27 0.70 8.01
N PRO A 11 -18.42 1.13 7.47
CA PRO A 11 -18.47 1.88 6.21
C PRO A 11 -17.68 3.20 6.23
N ASP A 12 -17.63 3.89 7.38
CA ASP A 12 -16.93 5.16 7.51
C ASP A 12 -15.41 4.92 7.52
N ASP A 13 -14.94 3.91 8.25
CA ASP A 13 -13.53 3.50 8.26
C ASP A 13 -13.07 3.02 6.87
N LEU A 14 -13.93 2.28 6.17
CA LEU A 14 -13.65 1.83 4.81
C LEU A 14 -13.54 3.00 3.84
N ALA A 15 -14.50 3.93 3.88
CA ALA A 15 -14.46 5.12 3.03
C ALA A 15 -13.22 5.99 3.31
N HIS A 16 -12.87 6.14 4.59
CA HIS A 16 -11.67 6.86 5.01
C HIS A 16 -10.39 6.20 4.50
N ALA A 17 -10.25 4.88 4.67
CA ALA A 17 -9.11 4.11 4.20
C ALA A 17 -8.93 4.19 2.68
N VAL A 18 -10.03 4.06 1.92
CA VAL A 18 -10.01 4.16 0.45
C VAL A 18 -9.61 5.58 0.01
N GLY A 19 -10.11 6.62 0.70
CA GLY A 19 -9.72 8.00 0.43
C GLY A 19 -8.23 8.26 0.63
N LEU A 20 -7.68 7.80 1.76
CA LEU A 20 -6.23 7.91 2.04
C LEU A 20 -5.41 7.15 0.99
N TYR A 21 -5.86 5.96 0.59
CA TYR A 21 -5.19 5.24 -0.48
C TYR A 21 -5.23 6.03 -1.79
N ALA A 22 -6.39 6.54 -2.21
CA ALA A 22 -6.52 7.28 -3.46
C ALA A 22 -5.60 8.52 -3.51
N LEU A 23 -5.40 9.18 -2.36
CA LEU A 23 -4.49 10.32 -2.23
C LEU A 23 -3.00 9.96 -2.18
N GLY A 24 -2.66 8.67 -2.00
CA GLY A 24 -1.28 8.22 -1.87
C GLY A 24 -0.72 8.28 -0.45
N GLU A 25 -1.54 8.69 0.53
CA GLU A 25 -1.13 8.86 1.93
C GLU A 25 -0.81 7.54 2.63
N VAL A 26 -1.40 6.45 2.17
CA VAL A 26 -1.19 5.10 2.70
C VAL A 26 -1.03 4.06 1.60
N ASN A 27 -0.30 2.99 1.90
CA ASN A 27 -0.25 1.82 1.02
C ASN A 27 -1.45 0.88 1.22
N GLU A 28 -1.56 -0.16 0.38
CA GLU A 28 -2.65 -1.15 0.41
C GLU A 28 -2.79 -1.83 1.78
N GLY A 29 -1.66 -2.19 2.39
CA GLY A 29 -1.65 -2.88 3.69
C GLY A 29 -2.18 -2.00 4.81
N ARG A 30 -1.72 -0.75 4.87
CA ARG A 30 -2.15 0.23 5.87
C ARG A 30 -3.62 0.62 5.69
N ALA A 31 -4.09 0.77 4.46
CA ALA A 31 -5.51 0.95 4.20
C ALA A 31 -6.34 -0.24 4.72
N ALA A 32 -5.87 -1.47 4.50
CA ALA A 32 -6.53 -2.67 5.00
C ALA A 32 -6.63 -2.69 6.53
N GLU A 33 -5.56 -2.31 7.23
CA GLU A 33 -5.54 -2.17 8.70
C GLU A 33 -6.57 -1.14 9.19
N ILE A 34 -6.63 0.05 8.58
CA ILE A 34 -7.56 1.12 8.96
C ILE A 34 -9.00 0.64 8.81
N ALA A 35 -9.31 -0.04 7.71
CA ALA A 35 -10.65 -0.54 7.43
C ALA A 35 -11.00 -1.85 8.17
N GLY A 36 -10.07 -2.43 8.94
CA GLY A 36 -10.29 -3.70 9.64
C GLY A 36 -10.47 -4.91 8.71
N VAL A 37 -9.94 -4.86 7.48
CA VAL A 37 -10.07 -5.93 6.48
C VAL A 37 -8.74 -6.61 6.21
N THR A 38 -8.79 -7.78 5.59
CA THR A 38 -7.57 -8.41 5.08
C THR A 38 -7.01 -7.61 3.89
N ARG A 39 -5.69 -7.68 3.70
CA ARG A 39 -5.01 -7.11 2.52
C ARG A 39 -5.64 -7.56 1.20
N TRP A 40 -6.05 -8.82 1.10
CA TRP A 40 -6.72 -9.37 -0.09
C TRP A 40 -8.08 -8.73 -0.33
N GLN A 41 -8.90 -8.58 0.70
CA GLN A 41 -10.19 -7.88 0.60
C GLN A 41 -10.01 -6.42 0.20
N MET A 42 -9.03 -5.72 0.78
CA MET A 42 -8.73 -4.34 0.39
C MET A 42 -8.33 -4.25 -1.09
N ARG A 43 -7.52 -5.19 -1.58
CA ARG A 43 -7.16 -5.26 -3.01
C ARG A 43 -8.40 -5.36 -3.91
N ASP A 44 -9.35 -6.21 -3.53
CA ASP A 44 -10.59 -6.40 -4.28
C ASP A 44 -11.49 -5.14 -4.22
N ILE A 45 -11.55 -4.48 -3.05
CA ILE A 45 -12.27 -3.21 -2.86
C ILE A 45 -11.69 -2.11 -3.76
N LEU A 46 -10.37 -1.90 -3.72
CA LEU A 46 -9.70 -0.87 -4.53
C LEU A 46 -9.91 -1.12 -6.02
N THR A 47 -9.82 -2.38 -6.44
CA THR A 47 -10.08 -2.79 -7.83
C THR A 47 -11.54 -2.51 -8.23
N ALA A 48 -12.50 -2.85 -7.36
CA ALA A 48 -13.92 -2.59 -7.59
C ALA A 48 -14.25 -1.09 -7.63
N ALA A 49 -13.51 -0.26 -6.89
CA ALA A 49 -13.58 1.19 -6.93
C ALA A 49 -12.90 1.82 -8.16
N GLY A 50 -12.28 1.01 -9.02
CA GLY A 50 -11.57 1.48 -10.23
C GLY A 50 -10.23 2.14 -9.95
N LEU A 51 -9.66 1.93 -8.76
CA LEU A 51 -8.35 2.46 -8.39
C LEU A 51 -7.24 1.53 -8.90
N GLU A 52 -6.18 2.12 -9.46
CA GLU A 52 -5.00 1.35 -9.85
C GLU A 52 -4.25 0.83 -8.62
N LEU A 53 -3.93 -0.47 -8.63
CA LEU A 53 -3.13 -1.07 -7.58
C LEU A 53 -1.67 -0.61 -7.69
N ARG A 54 -1.21 0.12 -6.68
CA ARG A 54 0.20 0.44 -6.46
C ARG A 54 0.94 -0.78 -5.94
N LEU A 55 1.50 -1.56 -6.86
CA LEU A 55 2.34 -2.71 -6.53
C LEU A 55 3.77 -2.26 -6.26
N GLY A 56 4.10 -2.19 -4.97
CA GLY A 56 5.42 -1.79 -4.49
C GLY A 56 5.66 -0.28 -4.58
N PRO A 57 6.74 0.20 -3.92
CA PRO A 57 7.10 1.60 -3.90
C PRO A 57 7.56 2.07 -5.28
N ARG A 58 7.05 3.23 -5.74
CA ARG A 58 7.43 3.84 -7.03
C ARG A 58 8.68 4.71 -6.89
N SER A 59 9.06 5.04 -5.66
CA SER A 59 10.21 5.85 -5.33
C SER A 59 10.91 5.35 -4.05
N GLU A 60 12.14 5.80 -3.81
CA GLU A 60 12.83 5.54 -2.54
C GLU A 60 12.13 6.21 -1.35
N GLU A 61 11.42 7.32 -1.59
CA GLU A 61 10.58 7.97 -0.59
C GLU A 61 9.39 7.09 -0.22
N ASP A 62 8.68 6.56 -1.21
CA ASP A 62 7.58 5.63 -1.00
C ASP A 62 8.07 4.41 -0.20
N LEU A 63 9.24 3.87 -0.56
CA LEU A 63 9.83 2.74 0.15
C LEU A 63 10.14 3.09 1.61
N ARG A 64 10.72 4.27 1.87
CA ARG A 64 10.97 4.77 3.23
C ARG A 64 9.67 4.90 4.01
N GLN A 65 8.63 5.46 3.41
CA GLN A 65 7.33 5.65 4.03
C GLN A 65 6.60 4.32 4.33
N GLU A 66 6.72 3.32 3.45
CA GLU A 66 6.18 1.98 3.69
C GLU A 66 6.88 1.28 4.87
N VAL A 67 8.22 1.35 4.93
CA VAL A 67 9.01 0.75 6.02
C VAL A 67 8.75 1.48 7.34
N ALA A 68 8.68 2.81 7.31
CA ALA A 68 8.34 3.66 8.44
C ALA A 68 7.00 3.26 9.06
N SER A 69 5.97 3.16 8.21
CA SER A 69 4.63 2.74 8.60
C SER A 69 4.61 1.34 9.21
N ALA A 70 5.33 0.39 8.63
CA ALA A 70 5.40 -0.99 9.13
C ALA A 70 6.13 -1.10 10.48
N LEU A 71 7.13 -0.25 10.72
CA LEU A 71 7.91 -0.22 11.96
C LEU A 71 7.32 0.70 13.04
N GLY A 72 6.30 1.50 12.71
CA GLY A 72 5.75 2.52 13.59
C GLY A 72 6.76 3.62 13.94
N ARG A 73 7.60 4.02 12.98
CA ARG A 73 8.64 5.05 13.13
C ARG A 73 8.42 6.18 12.13
N ASP A 74 9.01 7.34 12.39
CA ASP A 74 9.06 8.41 11.41
C ASP A 74 10.00 8.03 10.26
N SER A 75 9.62 8.39 9.03
CA SER A 75 10.38 8.08 7.81
C SER A 75 11.72 8.81 7.73
N ASP A 76 11.85 9.96 8.40
CA ASP A 76 13.10 10.72 8.49
C ASP A 76 14.21 9.97 9.25
N ASP A 77 13.83 9.05 10.15
CA ASP A 77 14.76 8.23 10.94
C ASP A 77 15.29 7.01 10.16
N LEU A 78 14.75 6.74 8.96
CA LEU A 78 15.09 5.56 8.16
C LEU A 78 16.14 5.87 7.09
N VAL A 79 17.36 5.35 7.28
CA VAL A 79 18.37 5.27 6.23
C VAL A 79 18.23 3.90 5.55
N LEU A 80 17.67 3.88 4.34
CA LEU A 80 17.60 2.67 3.53
C LEU A 80 18.86 2.55 2.66
N GLU A 81 19.77 1.67 3.05
CA GLU A 81 20.84 1.25 2.15
C GLU A 81 20.27 0.23 1.16
N VAL A 82 19.99 0.68 -0.06
CA VAL A 82 19.64 -0.22 -1.17
C VAL A 82 20.95 -0.74 -1.73
N ASP A 83 21.32 -1.98 -1.41
CA ASP A 83 22.35 -2.71 -2.14
C ASP A 83 21.89 -2.91 -3.59
N ARG A 84 22.06 -1.89 -4.45
CA ARG A 84 21.91 -2.07 -5.89
C ARG A 84 23.11 -2.87 -6.36
N GLU A 85 22.93 -4.17 -6.50
CA GLU A 85 23.81 -4.96 -7.36
C GLU A 85 23.81 -4.29 -8.75
N PRO A 86 24.98 -4.02 -9.35
CA PRO A 86 25.04 -3.45 -10.67
C PRO A 86 24.35 -4.43 -11.61
N THR A 87 23.24 -4.00 -12.21
CA THR A 87 22.68 -4.67 -13.38
C THR A 87 23.81 -4.77 -14.39
N LYS A 88 24.32 -5.99 -14.58
CA LYS A 88 25.19 -6.30 -15.70
C LYS A 88 24.38 -6.01 -16.96
N ASN A 89 24.65 -4.87 -17.55
CA ASN A 89 24.29 -4.61 -18.92
C ASN A 89 25.24 -5.47 -19.75
N ASP A 90 24.85 -6.73 -19.99
CA ASP A 90 25.52 -7.59 -20.94
C ASP A 90 25.22 -7.03 -22.33
N GLY A 91 26.04 -6.07 -22.74
CA GLY A 91 26.14 -5.66 -24.13
C GLY A 91 26.82 -6.76 -24.93
N GLU A 92 26.07 -7.35 -25.85
CA GLU A 92 26.59 -8.05 -27.03
C GLU A 92 25.83 -7.58 -28.27
#